data_AF-A0A2T5JL94-F1
#
_entry.id   AF-A0A2T5JL94-F1
#
_cell.length_a   1.000
_cell.length_b   1.000
_cell.length_c   1.000
_cell.angle_alpha   90.00
_cell.angle_beta   90.00
_cell.angle_gamma   90.00
#
_symmetry.space_group_name_H-M   'P 1'
#
loop_
_entity.id
_entity.type
_entity.pdbx_description
1 polymer ?
#
loop_
_entity_poly.entity_id
_entity_poly.type
_entity_poly.pdbx_seq_one_letter_code
_entity_poly.pdbx_strand_id
1 'polypeptide(L)'
;MKMKLSKIALAMAALGTVPAAFALTPAQIAAGPTTYVWLSGASAPSNAVFRSVMSLCNGLAGNGGANDAHMYLESTGTEPGKSSGDRVAYACTMSAAAGSLAGKKVVVYHTVEAGSFNAYAPHLSMAGEPNPNGYLPGNIKRVNNLALLGAAGKCAAGAAGSTNVVLNGVSYAIGRYNNCSDTVTKTFTTTLKGDASGLPGQSYPDGGFSDTEYTINKQNLEIGRDLAAIGSEVATNIGQTFGVAVSYPLYLQLQKNDVADGLLAATCDDGTPTAPNLTPACQPSMPVQRYTAVAGQATIGSVDGSIFGGPAGSVVNLARRVPTSGTQSASNIRFLAKPCAPGALEPARATDGTSTAVVTEQSSTGGVKTALNTATGAGQFALGVVSMENTPAPTATADRWAFVKLNRVSPNSDAQQREEAMDGSYDFWYEMAAFTAGGSVSPASASGAALIAAVTGTLGESDLKGIFATPVAGSSGPTSKGARLGNSCQPAVQ
;
A
#
# COMPACT_ATOMS: atom_id res chain seq x y z
N MET A 1 61.17 3.55 15.14
CA MET A 1 60.87 2.44 14.19
C MET A 1 60.17 1.34 15.00
N LYS A 2 58.90 1.53 15.39
CA LYS A 2 57.65 1.03 14.78
C LYS A 2 57.62 -0.47 14.45
N MET A 3 56.58 -1.13 14.99
CA MET A 3 55.96 -2.46 14.72
C MET A 3 56.24 -3.51 15.80
N LYS A 4 55.27 -4.30 16.31
CA LYS A 4 53.80 -4.38 16.16
C LYS A 4 53.31 -5.27 17.32
N LEU A 5 52.41 -4.78 18.19
CA LEU A 5 51.65 -5.64 19.10
C LEU A 5 50.50 -6.29 18.32
N SER A 6 50.60 -7.59 18.08
CA SER A 6 49.53 -8.43 17.54
C SER A 6 48.43 -8.59 18.59
N LYS A 7 47.30 -7.93 18.36
CA LYS A 7 46.06 -8.09 19.12
C LYS A 7 45.47 -9.47 18.86
N ILE A 8 45.34 -10.27 19.92
CA ILE A 8 44.50 -11.46 19.95
C ILE A 8 43.05 -10.96 20.00
N ALA A 9 42.29 -11.16 18.92
CA ALA A 9 40.85 -10.95 18.92
C ALA A 9 40.17 -12.24 19.39
N LEU A 10 39.64 -12.22 20.61
CA LEU A 10 38.78 -13.26 21.13
C LEU A 10 37.41 -13.11 20.46
N ALA A 11 37.15 -13.88 19.40
CA ALA A 11 35.82 -13.99 18.81
C ALA A 11 34.95 -14.85 19.75
N MET A 12 34.25 -14.20 20.69
CA MET A 12 33.10 -14.82 21.33
C MET A 12 31.97 -14.91 20.31
N ALA A 13 31.90 -16.03 19.61
CA ALA A 13 30.67 -16.48 18.98
C ALA A 13 29.66 -16.80 20.09
N ALA A 14 28.94 -15.78 20.55
CA ALA A 14 27.70 -15.99 21.26
C ALA A 14 26.72 -16.60 20.25
N LEU A 15 26.62 -17.92 20.25
CA LEU A 15 25.43 -18.65 19.85
C LEU A 15 24.32 -18.24 20.83
N GLY A 16 23.84 -17.01 20.69
CA GLY A 16 22.64 -16.55 21.35
C GLY A 16 21.49 -17.29 20.73
N THR A 17 20.99 -18.31 21.42
CA THR A 17 19.62 -18.76 21.25
C THR A 17 18.76 -17.52 21.43
N VAL A 18 18.29 -16.93 20.33
CA VAL A 18 17.24 -15.90 20.38
C VAL A 18 16.13 -16.51 21.23
N PRO A 19 15.76 -15.90 22.37
CA PRO A 19 14.68 -16.43 23.18
C PRO A 19 13.46 -16.57 22.26
N ALA A 20 12.88 -17.77 22.24
CA ALA A 20 11.63 -17.99 21.52
C ALA A 20 10.66 -16.89 21.98
N ALA A 21 10.17 -16.09 21.03
CA ALA A 21 9.21 -15.05 21.32
C ALA A 21 8.06 -15.66 22.13
N PHE A 22 7.84 -15.18 23.36
CA PHE A 22 6.74 -15.66 24.18
C PHE A 22 5.46 -15.07 23.59
N ALA A 23 4.78 -15.86 22.76
CA ALA A 23 3.70 -15.36 21.92
C ALA A 23 2.54 -14.72 22.69
N LEU A 24 2.09 -13.54 22.25
CA LEU A 24 0.78 -12.99 22.59
C LEU A 24 -0.33 -13.77 21.86
N THR A 25 -0.61 -14.98 22.34
CA THR A 25 -1.54 -15.93 21.72
C THR A 25 -3.00 -15.51 21.86
N PRO A 26 -3.93 -16.07 21.06
CA PRO A 26 -5.38 -15.95 21.29
C PRO A 26 -5.81 -16.13 22.74
N ALA A 27 -5.25 -17.12 23.44
CA ALA A 27 -5.58 -17.37 24.85
C ALA A 27 -5.12 -16.24 25.77
N GLN A 28 -3.94 -15.67 25.53
CA GLN A 28 -3.44 -14.53 26.32
C GLN A 28 -4.20 -13.23 26.02
N ILE A 29 -4.68 -13.06 24.78
CA ILE A 29 -5.59 -11.99 24.36
C ILE A 29 -6.93 -12.13 25.08
N ALA A 30 -7.47 -13.36 25.16
CA ALA A 30 -8.72 -13.68 25.83
C ALA A 30 -8.64 -13.45 27.35
N ALA A 31 -7.50 -13.75 27.98
CA ALA A 31 -7.29 -13.56 29.42
C ALA A 31 -7.28 -12.08 29.84
N GLY A 32 -6.96 -11.16 28.92
CA GLY A 32 -6.97 -9.72 29.17
C GLY A 32 -5.97 -9.23 30.24
N PRO A 33 -6.04 -7.93 30.60
CA PRO A 33 -6.73 -6.87 29.83
C PRO A 33 -6.06 -6.66 28.46
N THR A 34 -6.88 -6.46 27.42
CA THR A 34 -6.42 -6.26 26.03
C THR A 34 -7.03 -4.97 25.48
N THR A 35 -6.19 -4.16 24.83
CA THR A 35 -6.61 -2.98 24.08
C THR A 35 -6.83 -3.35 22.62
N TYR A 36 -7.96 -2.97 22.06
CA TYR A 36 -8.26 -3.17 20.65
C TYR A 36 -8.21 -1.84 19.92
N VAL A 37 -7.54 -1.83 18.78
CA VAL A 37 -7.49 -0.71 17.85
C VAL A 37 -7.86 -1.24 16.47
N TRP A 38 -8.57 -0.45 15.67
CA TRP A 38 -8.85 -0.81 14.30
C TRP A 38 -8.46 0.30 13.33
N LEU A 39 -7.49 0.00 12.47
CA LEU A 39 -7.06 0.86 11.38
C LEU A 39 -7.71 0.42 10.06
N SER A 40 -8.04 1.40 9.20
CA SER A 40 -8.58 1.16 7.87
C SER A 40 -7.85 1.98 6.80
N GLY A 41 -7.85 1.50 5.56
CA GLY A 41 -7.16 2.14 4.44
C GLY A 41 -5.71 1.66 4.25
N ALA A 42 -4.87 2.47 3.60
CA ALA A 42 -3.47 2.19 3.28
C ALA A 42 -3.25 1.02 2.29
N SER A 43 -3.97 1.01 1.16
CA SER A 43 -3.92 -0.12 0.21
C SER A 43 -2.60 -0.28 -0.55
N ALA A 44 -1.76 0.77 -0.54
CA ALA A 44 -0.47 0.79 -1.21
C ALA A 44 0.73 0.86 -0.25
N PRO A 45 0.65 1.40 0.98
CA PRO A 45 1.74 1.32 1.96
C PRO A 45 1.38 0.38 3.12
N SER A 46 0.63 -0.70 2.85
CA SER A 46 0.14 -1.63 3.88
C SER A 46 1.27 -2.20 4.73
N ASN A 47 2.40 -2.54 4.10
CA ASN A 47 3.56 -3.06 4.79
C ASN A 47 4.26 -1.99 5.64
N ALA A 48 4.25 -0.72 5.21
CA ALA A 48 4.84 0.38 5.97
C ALA A 48 4.09 0.64 7.27
N VAL A 49 2.75 0.69 7.22
CA VAL A 49 1.90 0.80 8.41
C VAL A 49 2.14 -0.39 9.35
N PHE A 50 2.18 -1.60 8.82
CA PHE A 50 2.49 -2.80 9.61
C PHE A 50 3.85 -2.70 10.32
N ARG A 51 4.93 -2.39 9.58
CA ARG A 51 6.28 -2.30 10.17
C ARG A 51 6.38 -1.19 11.21
N SER A 52 5.68 -0.09 10.98
CA SER A 52 5.60 1.03 11.91
C SER A 52 4.86 0.67 13.19
N VAL A 53 3.86 -0.23 13.14
CA VAL A 53 3.28 -0.76 14.38
C VAL A 53 4.23 -1.76 15.05
N MET A 54 4.88 -2.63 14.28
CA MET A 54 5.85 -3.58 14.84
C MET A 54 7.04 -2.89 15.50
N SER A 55 7.47 -1.73 15.00
CA SER A 55 8.53 -0.93 15.63
C SER A 55 8.11 -0.31 16.97
N LEU A 56 6.83 -0.34 17.32
CA LEU A 56 6.32 0.11 18.62
C LEU A 56 6.26 -1.03 19.65
N CYS A 57 6.40 -2.30 19.24
CA CYS A 57 6.32 -3.45 20.13
C CYS A 57 7.60 -3.67 20.96
N ASN A 58 7.45 -4.31 22.13
CA ASN A 58 8.58 -4.75 22.95
C ASN A 58 9.49 -5.73 22.20
N GLY A 59 10.80 -5.65 22.46
CA GLY A 59 11.80 -6.54 21.87
C GLY A 59 11.99 -6.40 20.35
N LEU A 60 11.32 -5.44 19.71
CA LEU A 60 11.43 -5.12 18.28
C LEU A 60 12.04 -3.73 18.08
N ALA A 61 12.67 -3.49 16.93
CA ALA A 61 13.27 -2.20 16.56
C ALA A 61 14.22 -1.59 17.62
N GLY A 62 14.91 -2.43 18.41
CA GLY A 62 15.79 -1.99 19.50
C GLY A 62 15.07 -1.62 20.81
N ASN A 63 13.75 -1.77 20.87
CA ASN A 63 12.99 -1.57 22.10
C ASN A 63 13.34 -2.64 23.15
N GLY A 64 13.34 -2.23 24.42
CA GLY A 64 13.46 -3.15 25.54
C GLY A 64 12.27 -4.11 25.67
N GLY A 65 12.42 -5.13 26.52
CA GLY A 65 11.38 -6.11 26.80
C GLY A 65 11.45 -7.37 25.91
N ALA A 66 10.53 -8.31 26.16
CA ALA A 66 10.44 -9.55 25.40
C ALA A 66 9.62 -9.34 24.13
N ASN A 67 10.09 -9.87 23.01
CA ASN A 67 9.31 -9.95 21.78
C ASN A 67 8.18 -10.97 21.96
N ASP A 68 6.94 -10.51 21.85
CA ASP A 68 5.72 -11.31 21.88
C ASP A 68 4.85 -11.09 20.62
N ALA A 69 5.42 -10.47 19.58
CA ALA A 69 4.67 -9.99 18.42
C ALA A 69 4.20 -11.12 17.49
N HIS A 70 2.94 -11.03 17.07
CA HIS A 70 2.27 -11.98 16.17
C HIS A 70 1.49 -11.24 15.09
N MET A 71 1.44 -11.83 13.90
CA MET A 71 0.58 -11.39 12.80
C MET A 71 -0.39 -12.51 12.38
N TYR A 72 -1.57 -12.09 11.96
CA TYR A 72 -2.69 -12.93 11.54
C TYR A 72 -3.12 -12.46 10.15
N LEU A 73 -2.84 -13.25 9.13
CA LEU A 73 -3.06 -12.91 7.73
C LEU A 73 -4.27 -13.68 7.19
N GLU A 74 -5.19 -12.99 6.52
CA GLU A 74 -6.38 -13.60 5.91
C GLU A 74 -6.00 -14.67 4.86
N SER A 75 -4.87 -14.50 4.18
CA SER A 75 -4.38 -15.38 3.12
C SER A 75 -3.02 -16.01 3.43
N THR A 76 -2.28 -16.45 2.40
CA THR A 76 -1.06 -17.26 2.50
C THR A 76 0.24 -16.46 2.50
N GLY A 77 0.13 -15.13 2.43
CA GLY A 77 1.27 -14.21 2.43
C GLY A 77 2.22 -14.37 3.61
N THR A 78 3.35 -13.68 3.51
CA THR A 78 4.39 -13.68 4.56
C THR A 78 4.33 -12.45 5.45
N GLU A 79 3.84 -11.33 4.92
CA GLU A 79 3.67 -10.06 5.61
C GLU A 79 2.47 -9.32 5.00
N PRO A 80 1.85 -8.36 5.72
CA PRO A 80 0.87 -7.45 5.14
C PRO A 80 1.36 -6.80 3.84
N GLY A 81 0.52 -6.78 2.81
CA GLY A 81 0.87 -6.28 1.46
C GLY A 81 1.57 -7.28 0.54
N LYS A 82 2.00 -8.46 1.05
CA LYS A 82 2.64 -9.53 0.26
C LYS A 82 1.74 -10.77 0.19
N SER A 83 0.66 -10.68 -0.58
CA SER A 83 -0.36 -11.76 -0.70
C SER A 83 -1.03 -12.13 0.63
N SER A 84 -1.15 -11.17 1.55
CA SER A 84 -1.72 -11.37 2.90
C SER A 84 -3.25 -11.44 2.95
N GLY A 85 -3.93 -11.15 1.84
CA GLY A 85 -5.35 -10.78 1.85
C GLY A 85 -5.55 -9.30 2.23
N ASP A 86 -6.81 -8.89 2.30
CA ASP A 86 -7.23 -7.50 2.51
C ASP A 86 -7.46 -7.18 4.00
N ARG A 87 -7.39 -8.20 4.85
CA ARG A 87 -7.65 -8.10 6.29
C ARG A 87 -6.52 -8.78 7.04
N VAL A 88 -5.90 -8.02 7.93
CA VAL A 88 -4.85 -8.54 8.79
C VAL A 88 -5.09 -8.08 10.22
N ALA A 89 -4.48 -8.77 11.15
CA ALA A 89 -4.34 -8.26 12.51
C ALA A 89 -2.94 -8.53 13.02
N TYR A 90 -2.48 -7.71 13.95
CA TYR A 90 -1.22 -7.92 14.64
C TYR A 90 -1.39 -7.63 16.13
N ALA A 91 -0.66 -8.37 16.94
CA ALA A 91 -0.77 -8.33 18.39
C ALA A 91 0.61 -8.35 19.03
N CYS A 92 0.84 -7.46 19.99
CA CYS A 92 2.05 -7.45 20.80
C CYS A 92 1.81 -6.66 22.10
N THR A 93 2.75 -6.77 23.04
CA THR A 93 2.87 -5.81 24.12
C THR A 93 3.65 -4.59 23.62
N MET A 94 3.05 -3.41 23.76
CA MET A 94 3.63 -2.15 23.31
C MET A 94 4.78 -1.69 24.23
N SER A 95 5.81 -1.12 23.61
CA SER A 95 6.97 -0.56 24.31
C SER A 95 6.77 0.90 24.71
N ALA A 96 7.77 1.48 25.36
CA ALA A 96 7.80 2.91 25.68
C ALA A 96 7.71 3.80 24.43
N ALA A 97 8.13 3.33 23.26
CA ALA A 97 8.02 4.07 21.99
C ALA A 97 6.56 4.34 21.61
N ALA A 98 5.61 3.53 22.10
CA ALA A 98 4.18 3.70 21.86
C ALA A 98 3.51 4.73 22.80
N GLY A 99 4.29 5.45 23.62
CA GLY A 99 3.78 6.48 24.53
C GLY A 99 2.75 5.96 25.52
N SER A 100 1.51 6.47 25.45
CA SER A 100 0.42 6.10 26.38
C SER A 100 -0.07 4.64 26.24
N LEU A 101 0.43 3.91 25.26
CA LEU A 101 0.19 2.48 25.08
C LEU A 101 1.25 1.60 25.75
N ALA A 102 2.34 2.16 26.27
CA ALA A 102 3.44 1.40 26.86
C ALA A 102 2.96 0.37 27.90
N GLY A 103 3.43 -0.87 27.77
CA GLY A 103 3.09 -2.00 28.64
C GLY A 103 1.73 -2.62 28.38
N LYS A 104 0.89 -2.08 27.48
CA LYS A 104 -0.41 -2.65 27.16
C LYS A 104 -0.28 -3.76 26.10
N LYS A 105 -1.04 -4.84 26.29
CA LYS A 105 -1.34 -5.82 25.24
C LYS A 105 -2.28 -5.16 24.23
N VAL A 106 -1.83 -4.97 23.01
CA VAL A 106 -2.63 -4.34 21.95
C VAL A 106 -2.86 -5.33 20.83
N VAL A 107 -4.11 -5.44 20.41
CA VAL A 107 -4.51 -6.07 19.15
C VAL A 107 -4.91 -4.96 18.20
N VAL A 108 -4.27 -4.90 17.05
CA VAL A 108 -4.60 -3.98 15.98
C VAL A 108 -5.19 -4.78 14.84
N TYR A 109 -6.44 -4.49 14.50
CA TYR A 109 -7.03 -4.91 13.24
C TYR A 109 -6.64 -3.91 12.17
N HIS A 110 -6.29 -4.37 10.97
CA HIS A 110 -6.01 -3.50 9.82
C HIS A 110 -6.72 -4.02 8.58
N THR A 111 -7.63 -3.22 8.05
CA THR A 111 -8.41 -3.53 6.84
C THR A 111 -7.98 -2.62 5.69
N VAL A 112 -7.55 -3.21 4.57
CA VAL A 112 -7.15 -2.48 3.35
C VAL A 112 -8.15 -2.68 2.20
N GLU A 113 -9.19 -3.50 2.43
CA GLU A 113 -10.27 -3.82 1.48
C GLU A 113 -10.81 -2.55 0.81
N ALA A 114 -11.06 -2.64 -0.51
CA ALA A 114 -11.69 -1.60 -1.31
C ALA A 114 -11.00 -0.21 -1.28
N GLY A 115 -9.72 -0.14 -0.93
CA GLY A 115 -8.89 1.04 -1.15
C GLY A 115 -8.70 1.94 0.07
N SER A 116 -7.75 2.87 -0.04
CA SER A 116 -7.29 3.70 1.07
C SER A 116 -8.33 4.72 1.57
N PHE A 117 -9.35 5.04 0.77
CA PHE A 117 -10.45 5.92 1.20
C PHE A 117 -11.27 5.34 2.37
N ASN A 118 -11.15 4.03 2.63
CA ASN A 118 -11.81 3.40 3.77
C ASN A 118 -11.23 3.80 5.13
N ALA A 119 -10.16 4.61 5.17
CA ALA A 119 -9.79 5.36 6.37
C ALA A 119 -10.91 6.32 6.83
N TYR A 120 -11.67 6.90 5.88
CA TYR A 120 -12.72 7.90 6.16
C TYR A 120 -14.13 7.34 5.98
N ALA A 121 -14.33 6.45 5.01
CA ALA A 121 -15.64 6.09 4.50
C ALA A 121 -16.62 5.55 5.58
N PRO A 122 -16.22 4.71 6.56
CA PRO A 122 -17.08 4.31 7.66
C PRO A 122 -17.65 5.49 8.46
N HIS A 123 -16.82 6.51 8.70
CA HIS A 123 -17.18 7.71 9.46
C HIS A 123 -18.11 8.63 8.66
N LEU A 124 -17.93 8.70 7.34
CA LEU A 124 -18.86 9.38 6.44
C LEU A 124 -20.23 8.71 6.42
N SER A 125 -20.28 7.39 6.30
CA SER A 125 -21.54 6.61 6.35
C SER A 125 -22.28 6.82 7.67
N MET A 126 -21.56 6.77 8.81
CA MET A 126 -22.16 7.03 10.13
C MET A 126 -22.62 8.48 10.30
N ALA A 127 -21.94 9.44 9.66
CA ALA A 127 -22.32 10.84 9.66
C ALA A 127 -23.50 11.15 8.70
N GLY A 128 -23.91 10.19 7.87
CA GLY A 128 -25.01 10.33 6.91
C GLY A 128 -24.60 11.05 5.62
N GLU A 129 -23.38 10.84 5.17
CA GLU A 129 -22.96 11.29 3.83
C GLU A 129 -23.82 10.61 2.74
N PRO A 130 -24.37 11.36 1.78
CA PRO A 130 -25.04 10.79 0.62
C PRO A 130 -24.11 9.87 -0.17
N ASN A 131 -24.66 8.76 -0.68
CA ASN A 131 -23.88 7.79 -1.46
C ASN A 131 -24.48 7.55 -2.86
N PRO A 132 -24.72 8.59 -3.68
CA PRO A 132 -25.37 8.45 -4.98
C PRO A 132 -24.56 7.57 -5.94
N ASN A 133 -23.24 7.57 -5.80
CA ASN A 133 -22.30 6.86 -6.66
C ASN A 133 -21.85 5.49 -6.12
N GLY A 134 -22.33 5.08 -4.93
CA GLY A 134 -21.99 3.79 -4.33
C GLY A 134 -20.57 3.65 -3.77
N TYR A 135 -19.84 4.75 -3.57
CA TYR A 135 -18.44 4.76 -3.10
C TYR A 135 -18.27 4.61 -1.59
N LEU A 136 -19.29 4.92 -0.80
CA LEU A 136 -19.26 4.63 0.63
C LEU A 136 -19.63 3.17 0.88
N PRO A 137 -18.71 2.33 1.37
CA PRO A 137 -19.07 0.97 1.69
C PRO A 137 -19.99 1.01 2.92
N GLY A 138 -21.24 0.57 2.74
CA GLY A 138 -22.19 0.41 3.85
C GLY A 138 -21.72 -0.63 4.87
N ASN A 139 -20.69 -1.41 4.56
CA ASN A 139 -20.02 -2.33 5.46
C ASN A 139 -18.56 -2.54 5.07
N ILE A 140 -17.71 -2.86 6.03
CA ILE A 140 -16.36 -3.40 5.80
C ILE A 140 -16.19 -4.65 6.65
N LYS A 141 -15.29 -5.57 6.27
CA LYS A 141 -14.95 -6.71 7.13
C LYS A 141 -13.54 -6.58 7.70
N ARG A 142 -13.34 -7.24 8.83
CA ARG A 142 -12.02 -7.42 9.46
C ARG A 142 -11.86 -8.86 9.91
N VAL A 143 -10.64 -9.26 10.22
CA VAL A 143 -10.38 -10.52 10.94
C VAL A 143 -11.25 -10.53 12.20
N ASN A 144 -11.88 -11.67 12.46
CA ASN A 144 -12.75 -11.87 13.62
C ASN A 144 -11.97 -11.73 14.94
N ASN A 145 -12.65 -11.74 16.09
CA ASN A 145 -12.04 -11.56 17.39
C ASN A 145 -10.87 -12.55 17.60
N LEU A 146 -9.64 -12.03 17.69
CA LEU A 146 -8.44 -12.86 17.84
C LEU A 146 -8.47 -13.76 19.07
N ALA A 147 -9.18 -13.36 20.13
CA ALA A 147 -9.39 -14.17 21.32
C ALA A 147 -10.02 -15.55 21.03
N LEU A 148 -10.75 -15.67 19.92
CA LEU A 148 -11.48 -16.88 19.52
C LEU A 148 -10.74 -17.72 18.47
N LEU A 149 -9.66 -17.21 17.89
CA LEU A 149 -8.99 -17.86 16.76
C LEU A 149 -8.07 -19.02 17.17
N GLY A 150 -7.89 -19.27 18.47
CA GLY A 150 -7.15 -20.43 18.98
C GLY A 150 -7.97 -21.73 19.02
N ALA A 151 -9.29 -21.66 18.78
CA ALA A 151 -10.16 -22.84 18.82
C ALA A 151 -9.88 -23.82 17.66
N ALA A 152 -10.18 -25.11 17.85
CA ALA A 152 -10.02 -26.12 16.81
C ALA A 152 -10.68 -25.71 15.48
N GLY A 153 -9.96 -25.86 14.37
CA GLY A 153 -10.44 -25.47 13.03
C GLY A 153 -10.31 -23.98 12.71
N LYS A 154 -9.72 -23.16 13.59
CA LYS A 154 -9.39 -21.75 13.34
C LYS A 154 -7.92 -21.58 12.95
N CYS A 155 -7.57 -20.44 12.34
CA CYS A 155 -6.23 -20.22 11.79
C CYS A 155 -5.09 -20.23 12.82
N ALA A 156 -5.40 -19.94 14.09
CA ALA A 156 -4.43 -19.98 15.18
C ALA A 156 -4.62 -21.22 16.08
N ALA A 157 -5.25 -22.27 15.56
CA ALA A 157 -5.26 -23.59 16.17
C ALA A 157 -3.87 -24.25 16.02
N GLY A 158 -2.92 -23.86 16.86
CA GLY A 158 -1.59 -24.47 16.90
C GLY A 158 -0.45 -23.45 17.02
N ALA A 159 0.77 -23.94 16.78
CA ALA A 159 1.97 -23.12 16.80
C ALA A 159 1.99 -22.16 15.60
N ALA A 160 2.40 -20.92 15.85
CA ALA A 160 2.65 -19.96 14.78
C ALA A 160 3.83 -20.42 13.92
N GLY A 161 3.77 -20.16 12.62
CA GLY A 161 4.99 -20.11 11.81
C GLY A 161 5.85 -18.91 12.22
N SER A 162 7.08 -18.83 11.73
CA SER A 162 7.94 -17.65 11.94
C SER A 162 8.26 -16.97 10.61
N THR A 163 8.26 -15.64 10.61
CA THR A 163 8.73 -14.82 9.48
C THR A 163 9.70 -13.77 9.97
N ASN A 164 10.80 -13.61 9.26
CA ASN A 164 11.76 -12.55 9.52
C ASN A 164 11.27 -11.23 8.91
N VAL A 165 11.03 -10.23 9.76
CA VAL A 165 10.65 -8.88 9.36
C VAL A 165 11.80 -7.94 9.69
N VAL A 166 12.21 -7.12 8.71
CA VAL A 166 13.30 -6.17 8.87
C VAL A 166 12.76 -4.85 9.41
N LEU A 167 13.18 -4.44 10.60
CA LEU A 167 12.83 -3.16 11.21
C LEU A 167 14.12 -2.39 11.45
N ASN A 168 14.23 -1.18 10.91
CA ASN A 168 15.40 -0.31 11.03
C ASN A 168 16.72 -1.03 10.69
N GLY A 169 16.70 -1.80 9.59
CA GLY A 169 17.85 -2.58 9.10
C GLY A 169 18.15 -3.88 9.86
N VAL A 170 17.40 -4.20 10.91
CA VAL A 170 17.61 -5.41 11.74
C VAL A 170 16.48 -6.41 11.51
N SER A 171 16.82 -7.69 11.32
CA SER A 171 15.84 -8.77 11.13
C SER A 171 15.32 -9.32 12.46
N TYR A 172 14.00 -9.35 12.62
CA TYR A 172 13.31 -9.89 13.78
C TYR A 172 12.40 -11.06 13.40
N ALA A 173 12.45 -12.15 14.16
CA ALA A 173 11.51 -13.26 14.01
C ALA A 173 10.15 -12.87 14.61
N ILE A 174 9.10 -12.84 13.79
CA ILE A 174 7.73 -12.55 14.19
C ILE A 174 6.85 -13.78 13.94
N GLY A 175 5.98 -14.09 14.90
CA GLY A 175 5.03 -15.20 14.75
C GLY A 175 3.97 -14.90 13.68
N ARG A 176 3.64 -15.88 12.85
CA ARG A 176 2.71 -15.73 11.73
C ARG A 176 1.67 -16.85 11.71
N TYR A 177 0.41 -16.45 11.66
CA TYR A 177 -0.73 -17.30 11.32
C TYR A 177 -1.30 -16.89 9.96
N ASN A 178 -1.53 -17.88 9.09
CA ASN A 178 -2.06 -17.67 7.73
C ASN A 178 -3.48 -18.25 7.64
N ASN A 179 -4.18 -17.91 6.56
CA ASN A 179 -5.55 -18.38 6.29
C ASN A 179 -6.54 -17.99 7.40
N CYS A 180 -6.36 -16.82 8.02
CA CYS A 180 -7.31 -16.24 8.97
C CYS A 180 -8.52 -15.62 8.25
N SER A 181 -9.19 -16.42 7.41
CA SER A 181 -10.36 -16.02 6.62
C SER A 181 -11.66 -15.95 7.43
N ASP A 182 -11.62 -16.31 8.71
CA ASP A 182 -12.68 -16.01 9.67
C ASP A 182 -12.78 -14.50 9.87
N THR A 183 -13.78 -13.91 9.23
CA THR A 183 -13.98 -12.47 9.16
C THR A 183 -15.37 -12.09 9.66
N VAL A 184 -15.47 -10.89 10.22
CA VAL A 184 -16.72 -10.31 10.67
C VAL A 184 -17.04 -9.07 9.85
N THR A 185 -18.25 -9.04 9.29
CA THR A 185 -18.80 -7.86 8.60
C THR A 185 -19.29 -6.84 9.63
N LYS A 186 -18.89 -5.58 9.47
CA LYS A 186 -19.31 -4.45 10.29
C LYS A 186 -20.03 -3.45 9.39
N THR A 187 -21.23 -3.04 9.79
CA THR A 187 -22.14 -2.22 8.97
C THR A 187 -22.22 -0.81 9.50
N PHE A 188 -22.11 0.18 8.63
CA PHE A 188 -22.07 1.61 8.98
C PHE A 188 -23.25 2.33 8.36
N THR A 189 -24.13 2.84 9.23
CA THR A 189 -25.26 3.71 8.86
C THR A 189 -25.37 4.81 9.90
N THR A 190 -26.31 5.74 9.70
CA THR A 190 -26.62 6.76 10.71
C THR A 190 -27.16 6.19 12.03
N THR A 191 -27.63 4.94 12.03
CA THR A 191 -28.20 4.27 13.20
C THR A 191 -27.36 3.12 13.74
N LEU A 192 -26.41 2.59 12.96
CA LEU A 192 -25.58 1.45 13.32
C LEU A 192 -24.10 1.77 13.12
N LYS A 193 -23.33 1.66 14.20
CA LYS A 193 -21.89 1.96 14.22
C LYS A 193 -21.07 0.68 14.20
N GLY A 194 -21.11 -0.02 13.06
CA GLY A 194 -20.45 -1.30 12.86
C GLY A 194 -21.24 -2.49 13.42
N ASP A 195 -21.64 -2.41 14.70
CA ASP A 195 -22.51 -3.35 15.39
C ASP A 195 -23.27 -2.66 16.53
N ALA A 196 -24.08 -3.44 17.27
CA ALA A 196 -24.92 -2.92 18.37
C ALA A 196 -24.12 -2.33 19.55
N SER A 197 -22.86 -2.72 19.73
CA SER A 197 -22.02 -2.17 20.81
C SER A 197 -21.43 -0.81 20.45
N GLY A 198 -21.23 -0.53 19.16
CA GLY A 198 -20.79 0.78 18.69
C GLY A 198 -19.50 1.26 19.35
N LEU A 199 -18.55 0.35 19.61
CA LEU A 199 -17.30 0.64 20.30
C LEU A 199 -16.20 1.03 19.31
N PRO A 200 -15.49 2.15 19.50
CA PRO A 200 -14.33 2.48 18.68
C PRO A 200 -13.22 1.43 18.82
N GLY A 201 -12.51 1.16 17.73
CA GLY A 201 -11.44 0.16 17.64
C GLY A 201 -11.90 -1.29 17.62
N GLN A 202 -13.20 -1.55 17.80
CA GLN A 202 -13.79 -2.89 17.78
C GLN A 202 -14.96 -3.02 16.80
N SER A 203 -15.93 -2.12 16.91
CA SER A 203 -17.13 -2.07 16.07
C SER A 203 -16.89 -1.25 14.82
N TYR A 204 -16.12 -0.16 14.92
CA TYR A 204 -15.70 0.67 13.78
C TYR A 204 -14.22 1.10 13.93
N PRO A 205 -13.55 1.49 12.83
CA PRO A 205 -12.16 1.92 12.86
C PRO A 205 -11.94 3.16 13.74
N ASP A 206 -10.78 3.28 14.38
CA ASP A 206 -10.34 4.51 15.03
C ASP A 206 -9.85 5.57 14.02
N GLY A 207 -9.69 5.16 12.76
CA GLY A 207 -9.13 5.95 11.66
C GLY A 207 -8.21 5.09 10.82
N GLY A 208 -7.15 5.69 10.26
CA GLY A 208 -6.12 4.96 9.53
C GLY A 208 -5.34 5.85 8.59
N PHE A 209 -4.91 5.29 7.46
CA PHE A 209 -4.00 5.97 6.54
C PHE A 209 -4.54 5.95 5.12
N SER A 210 -4.26 7.01 4.36
CA SER A 210 -4.65 7.16 2.97
C SER A 210 -3.44 7.46 2.10
N ASP A 211 -3.43 6.95 0.86
CA ASP A 211 -2.34 7.21 -0.10
C ASP A 211 -2.32 8.68 -0.57
N THR A 212 -3.43 9.42 -0.38
CA THR A 212 -3.58 10.86 -0.64
C THR A 212 -4.46 11.51 0.43
N GLU A 213 -4.37 12.83 0.60
CA GLU A 213 -5.16 13.61 1.55
C GLU A 213 -6.68 13.54 1.32
N TYR A 214 -7.45 13.83 2.37
CA TYR A 214 -8.91 13.77 2.34
C TYR A 214 -9.50 14.68 1.27
N THR A 215 -8.95 15.88 1.08
CA THR A 215 -9.44 16.87 0.11
C THR A 215 -9.45 16.32 -1.32
N ILE A 216 -8.42 15.57 -1.70
CA ILE A 216 -8.33 14.93 -3.02
C ILE A 216 -9.40 13.87 -3.17
N ASN A 217 -9.54 13.01 -2.17
CA ASN A 217 -10.55 11.96 -2.19
C ASN A 217 -11.97 12.56 -2.20
N LYS A 218 -12.20 13.62 -1.44
CA LYS A 218 -13.46 14.36 -1.37
C LYS A 218 -13.87 14.83 -2.76
N GLN A 219 -12.96 15.47 -3.49
CA GLN A 219 -13.23 15.98 -4.83
C GLN A 219 -13.36 14.86 -5.88
N ASN A 220 -12.50 13.84 -5.82
CA ASN A 220 -12.54 12.71 -6.75
C ASN A 220 -13.81 11.85 -6.64
N LEU A 221 -14.36 11.75 -5.43
CA LEU A 221 -15.49 10.88 -5.10
C LEU A 221 -16.80 11.65 -4.86
N GLU A 222 -16.78 12.97 -5.05
CA GLU A 222 -17.93 13.87 -4.90
C GLU A 222 -18.55 13.82 -3.50
N ILE A 223 -17.70 13.76 -2.48
CA ILE A 223 -18.10 13.78 -1.08
C ILE A 223 -18.41 15.23 -0.68
N GLY A 224 -19.58 15.47 -0.12
CA GLY A 224 -20.03 16.79 0.31
C GLY A 224 -19.47 17.21 1.67
N ARG A 225 -19.39 16.26 2.62
CA ARG A 225 -19.03 16.56 4.01
C ARG A 225 -17.58 16.97 4.19
N ASP A 226 -17.35 17.82 5.18
CA ASP A 226 -16.03 18.30 5.55
C ASP A 226 -15.33 17.37 6.54
N LEU A 227 -14.00 17.35 6.48
CA LEU A 227 -13.16 16.54 7.35
C LEU A 227 -13.47 16.74 8.84
N ALA A 228 -13.66 17.99 9.26
CA ALA A 228 -13.93 18.35 10.65
C ALA A 228 -15.21 17.71 11.22
N ALA A 229 -16.14 17.29 10.37
CA ALA A 229 -17.35 16.58 10.80
C ALA A 229 -17.10 15.13 11.20
N ILE A 230 -15.99 14.54 10.75
CA ILE A 230 -15.66 13.11 10.96
C ILE A 230 -14.34 12.90 11.70
N GLY A 231 -13.47 13.90 11.80
CA GLY A 231 -12.21 13.80 12.51
C GLY A 231 -11.17 14.83 12.07
N SER A 232 -9.92 14.40 12.10
CA SER A 232 -8.76 15.23 11.74
C SER A 232 -7.76 14.43 10.92
N GLU A 233 -7.00 15.13 10.09
CA GLU A 233 -5.97 14.56 9.24
C GLU A 233 -4.65 15.29 9.46
N VAL A 234 -3.56 14.53 9.43
CA VAL A 234 -2.20 15.06 9.44
C VAL A 234 -1.45 14.53 8.23
N ALA A 235 -0.65 15.40 7.60
CA ALA A 235 0.31 14.97 6.60
C ALA A 235 1.38 14.11 7.29
N THR A 236 1.59 12.90 6.78
CA THR A 236 2.65 12.03 7.32
C THR A 236 4.03 12.46 6.87
N ASN A 237 4.10 13.26 5.79
CA ASN A 237 5.35 13.65 5.10
C ASN A 237 6.15 12.43 4.61
N ILE A 238 5.47 11.31 4.37
CA ILE A 238 6.06 10.09 3.83
C ILE A 238 5.63 9.96 2.37
N GLY A 239 6.61 10.02 1.48
CA GLY A 239 6.42 9.85 0.05
C GLY A 239 6.24 8.38 -0.30
N GLN A 240 5.23 8.13 -1.14
CA GLN A 240 5.01 6.85 -1.79
C GLN A 240 5.14 7.00 -3.30
N THR A 241 6.05 6.23 -3.88
CA THR A 241 6.27 6.17 -5.33
C THR A 241 5.29 5.21 -5.99
N PHE A 242 4.82 5.59 -7.18
CA PHE A 242 3.97 4.79 -8.05
C PHE A 242 4.60 4.60 -9.44
N GLY A 243 4.26 3.51 -10.10
CA GLY A 243 4.74 3.20 -11.44
C GLY A 243 3.63 2.72 -12.35
N VAL A 244 3.81 2.93 -13.66
CA VAL A 244 2.99 2.24 -14.66
C VAL A 244 3.57 0.86 -14.89
N ALA A 245 2.80 -0.15 -14.52
CA ALA A 245 3.06 -1.54 -14.82
C ALA A 245 2.35 -1.91 -16.13
N VAL A 246 3.05 -2.65 -17.00
CA VAL A 246 2.53 -3.09 -18.30
C VAL A 246 2.70 -4.61 -18.48
N SER A 247 1.84 -5.21 -19.31
CA SER A 247 2.03 -6.60 -19.76
C SER A 247 3.32 -6.74 -20.57
N TYR A 248 3.91 -7.94 -20.60
CA TYR A 248 5.12 -8.20 -21.40
C TYR A 248 4.95 -7.95 -22.91
N PRO A 249 3.81 -8.26 -23.55
CA PRO A 249 3.57 -7.89 -24.94
C PRO A 249 3.66 -6.38 -25.17
N LEU A 250 3.09 -5.57 -24.27
CA LEU A 250 3.19 -4.11 -24.36
C LEU A 250 4.62 -3.63 -24.07
N TYR A 251 5.29 -4.19 -23.07
CA TYR A 251 6.69 -3.87 -22.76
C TYR A 251 7.60 -4.08 -23.98
N LEU A 252 7.52 -5.26 -24.61
CA LEU A 252 8.31 -5.57 -25.80
C LEU A 252 7.99 -4.62 -26.97
N GLN A 253 6.71 -4.27 -27.16
CA GLN A 253 6.34 -3.30 -28.20
C GLN A 253 6.96 -1.93 -27.94
N LEU A 254 7.00 -1.49 -26.68
CA LEU A 254 7.68 -0.24 -26.32
C LEU A 254 9.20 -0.33 -26.51
N GLN A 255 9.82 -1.49 -26.26
CA GLN A 255 11.24 -1.71 -26.58
C GLN A 255 11.51 -1.56 -28.07
N LYS A 256 10.69 -2.18 -28.92
CA LYS A 256 10.80 -2.05 -30.38
C LYS A 256 10.70 -0.59 -30.84
N ASN A 257 9.77 0.17 -30.27
CA ASN A 257 9.63 1.59 -30.58
C ASN A 257 10.90 2.35 -30.20
N ASP A 258 11.39 2.17 -28.97
CA ASP A 258 12.57 2.89 -28.48
C ASP A 258 13.86 2.45 -29.19
N VAL A 259 13.96 1.20 -29.66
CA VAL A 259 15.06 0.74 -30.53
C VAL A 259 15.00 1.44 -31.89
N ALA A 260 13.81 1.50 -32.50
CA ALA A 260 13.60 2.19 -33.78
C ALA A 260 13.91 3.70 -33.68
N ASP A 261 13.61 4.31 -32.54
CA ASP A 261 13.91 5.71 -32.24
C ASP A 261 15.37 5.95 -31.80
N GLY A 262 16.20 4.90 -31.70
CA GLY A 262 17.59 4.99 -31.29
C GLY A 262 17.81 5.31 -29.80
N LEU A 263 16.79 5.14 -28.97
CA LEU A 263 16.82 5.37 -27.52
C LEU A 263 17.30 4.14 -26.74
N LEU A 264 17.12 2.95 -27.31
CA LEU A 264 17.64 1.69 -26.78
C LEU A 264 18.60 1.03 -27.78
N ALA A 265 19.51 0.19 -27.27
CA ALA A 265 20.39 -0.62 -28.10
C ALA A 265 19.59 -1.65 -28.92
N ALA A 266 20.03 -1.96 -30.13
CA ALA A 266 19.37 -2.91 -31.03
C ALA A 266 19.24 -4.34 -30.48
N THR A 267 19.88 -4.67 -29.36
CA THR A 267 19.74 -5.95 -28.66
C THR A 267 18.60 -5.97 -27.63
N CYS A 268 17.90 -4.84 -27.46
CA CYS A 268 16.87 -4.71 -26.43
C CYS A 268 15.50 -5.24 -26.85
N ASP A 269 15.25 -5.43 -28.15
CA ASP A 269 13.98 -5.96 -28.68
C ASP A 269 14.08 -7.41 -29.19
N ASP A 270 15.21 -8.10 -28.95
CA ASP A 270 15.44 -9.53 -29.27
C ASP A 270 14.61 -10.52 -28.40
N GLY A 271 13.79 -10.00 -27.48
CA GLY A 271 12.94 -10.80 -26.60
C GLY A 271 11.66 -11.32 -27.27
N THR A 272 10.84 -12.02 -26.47
CA THR A 272 9.52 -12.51 -26.91
C THR A 272 8.39 -11.89 -26.08
N PRO A 273 7.13 -11.90 -26.55
CA PRO A 273 5.99 -11.38 -25.77
C PRO A 273 5.76 -12.04 -24.41
N THR A 274 6.40 -13.20 -24.14
CA THR A 274 6.36 -13.89 -22.84
C THR A 274 7.67 -13.81 -22.06
N ALA A 275 8.74 -13.31 -22.69
CA ALA A 275 10.07 -13.14 -22.10
C ALA A 275 10.81 -11.97 -22.80
N PRO A 276 10.42 -10.70 -22.54
CA PRO A 276 11.12 -9.53 -23.05
C PRO A 276 12.47 -9.34 -22.33
N ASN A 277 13.32 -8.45 -22.86
CA ASN A 277 14.59 -8.13 -22.21
C ASN A 277 14.36 -7.18 -21.02
N LEU A 278 14.39 -7.72 -19.80
CA LEU A 278 14.06 -6.97 -18.57
C LEU A 278 15.28 -6.33 -17.90
N THR A 279 16.43 -6.26 -18.57
CA THR A 279 17.61 -5.60 -18.00
C THR A 279 17.33 -4.09 -17.83
N PRO A 280 17.90 -3.43 -16.81
CA PRO A 280 17.70 -1.99 -16.61
C PRO A 280 18.07 -1.15 -17.85
N ALA A 281 19.11 -1.56 -18.58
CA ALA A 281 19.54 -0.90 -19.81
C ALA A 281 18.50 -0.97 -20.94
N CYS A 282 17.68 -2.02 -20.98
CA CYS A 282 16.66 -2.23 -21.99
C CYS A 282 15.25 -1.82 -21.55
N GLN A 283 15.10 -1.17 -20.39
CA GLN A 283 13.80 -0.71 -19.95
C GLN A 283 13.27 0.40 -20.87
N PRO A 284 12.10 0.21 -21.50
CA PRO A 284 11.54 1.17 -22.43
C PRO A 284 10.82 2.31 -21.71
N SER A 285 10.60 3.40 -22.44
CA SER A 285 9.86 4.57 -22.01
C SER A 285 8.46 4.57 -22.59
N MET A 286 7.50 5.05 -21.79
CA MET A 286 6.15 5.31 -22.25
C MET A 286 5.83 6.79 -22.06
N PRO A 287 5.48 7.53 -23.14
CA PRO A 287 4.97 8.88 -23.02
C PRO A 287 3.70 8.91 -22.16
N VAL A 288 3.62 9.86 -21.23
CA VAL A 288 2.49 10.04 -20.29
C VAL A 288 1.15 10.15 -21.03
N GLN A 289 1.16 10.79 -22.20
CA GLN A 289 -0.01 11.01 -23.05
C GLN A 289 -0.66 9.69 -23.50
N ARG A 290 0.12 8.60 -23.66
CA ARG A 290 -0.44 7.29 -24.02
C ARG A 290 -1.27 6.73 -22.87
N TYR A 291 -0.78 6.83 -21.62
CA TYR A 291 -1.56 6.44 -20.46
C TYR A 291 -2.79 7.35 -20.29
N THR A 292 -2.63 8.67 -20.45
CA THR A 292 -3.76 9.62 -20.38
C THR A 292 -4.87 9.27 -21.36
N ALA A 293 -4.55 8.94 -22.61
CA ALA A 293 -5.53 8.53 -23.61
C ALA A 293 -6.27 7.25 -23.23
N VAL A 294 -5.58 6.27 -22.63
CA VAL A 294 -6.23 5.04 -22.13
C VAL A 294 -7.06 5.31 -20.86
N ALA A 295 -6.59 6.18 -19.97
CA ALA A 295 -7.24 6.42 -18.69
C ALA A 295 -8.42 7.41 -18.77
N GLY A 296 -8.53 8.21 -19.84
CA GLY A 296 -9.58 9.20 -20.02
C GLY A 296 -10.88 8.60 -20.57
N GLN A 297 -12.00 8.89 -19.91
CA GLN A 297 -13.34 8.44 -20.31
C GLN A 297 -13.69 8.86 -21.75
N ALA A 298 -13.36 10.09 -22.13
CA ALA A 298 -13.68 10.62 -23.46
C ALA A 298 -12.82 10.01 -24.58
N THR A 299 -11.70 9.39 -24.24
CA THR A 299 -10.70 8.91 -25.21
C THR A 299 -10.60 7.40 -25.28
N ILE A 300 -10.91 6.67 -24.20
CA ILE A 300 -10.76 5.21 -24.15
C ILE A 300 -11.54 4.47 -25.24
N GLY A 301 -12.71 4.99 -25.64
CA GLY A 301 -13.58 4.35 -26.63
C GLY A 301 -12.97 4.20 -28.02
N SER A 302 -11.93 4.98 -28.36
CA SER A 302 -11.22 4.94 -29.64
C SER A 302 -9.81 4.34 -29.54
N VAL A 303 -9.43 3.81 -28.37
CA VAL A 303 -8.11 3.22 -28.16
C VAL A 303 -8.05 1.79 -28.69
N ASP A 304 -6.93 1.47 -29.34
CA ASP A 304 -6.47 0.12 -29.61
C ASP A 304 -4.93 0.07 -29.52
N GLY A 305 -4.31 -1.08 -29.82
CA GLY A 305 -2.86 -1.23 -29.72
C GLY A 305 -2.02 -0.34 -30.65
N SER A 306 -2.61 0.33 -31.64
CA SER A 306 -1.89 1.24 -32.54
C SER A 306 -1.33 2.46 -31.81
N ILE A 307 -1.95 2.91 -30.70
CA ILE A 307 -1.43 4.00 -29.87
C ILE A 307 -0.05 3.67 -29.28
N PHE A 308 0.28 2.39 -29.19
CA PHE A 308 1.57 1.89 -28.71
C PHE A 308 2.49 1.44 -29.85
N GLY A 309 2.13 1.66 -31.11
CA GLY A 309 2.90 1.18 -32.28
C GLY A 309 2.68 -0.30 -32.60
N GLY A 310 1.70 -0.96 -31.97
CA GLY A 310 1.29 -2.31 -32.32
C GLY A 310 0.27 -2.35 -33.47
N PRO A 311 -0.20 -3.55 -33.86
CA PRO A 311 -1.22 -3.69 -34.90
C PRO A 311 -2.55 -3.02 -34.51
N ALA A 312 -3.18 -2.31 -35.45
CA ALA A 312 -4.54 -1.77 -35.27
C ALA A 312 -5.54 -2.90 -34.96
N GLY A 313 -6.51 -2.61 -34.09
CA GLY A 313 -7.48 -3.58 -33.56
C GLY A 313 -6.95 -4.47 -32.43
N SER A 314 -5.67 -4.36 -32.05
CA SER A 314 -5.15 -5.12 -30.90
C SER A 314 -5.80 -4.64 -29.59
N VAL A 315 -6.14 -5.59 -28.72
CA VAL A 315 -6.79 -5.30 -27.44
C VAL A 315 -5.83 -4.60 -26.48
N VAL A 316 -6.28 -3.50 -25.90
CA VAL A 316 -5.63 -2.78 -24.79
C VAL A 316 -6.49 -2.91 -23.54
N ASN A 317 -5.92 -3.46 -22.48
CA ASN A 317 -6.58 -3.62 -21.19
C ASN A 317 -6.10 -2.54 -20.21
N LEU A 318 -7.01 -1.67 -19.76
CA LEU A 318 -6.81 -0.81 -18.61
C LEU A 318 -7.18 -1.57 -17.33
N ALA A 319 -6.18 -2.02 -16.59
CA ALA A 319 -6.32 -2.62 -15.26
C ALA A 319 -6.27 -1.53 -14.19
N ARG A 320 -7.36 -0.76 -14.06
CA ARG A 320 -7.44 0.34 -13.10
C ARG A 320 -7.85 -0.14 -11.71
N ARG A 321 -7.61 0.67 -10.69
CA ARG A 321 -8.15 0.41 -9.34
C ARG A 321 -9.55 0.98 -9.21
N VAL A 322 -10.32 0.44 -8.26
CA VAL A 322 -11.64 0.98 -7.88
C VAL A 322 -11.53 2.46 -7.49
N PRO A 323 -12.60 3.26 -7.68
CA PRO A 323 -12.59 4.70 -7.40
C PRO A 323 -12.06 5.08 -6.01
N THR A 324 -12.38 4.29 -4.99
CA THR A 324 -12.01 4.49 -3.58
C THR A 324 -10.54 4.17 -3.26
N SER A 325 -9.74 3.78 -4.26
CA SER A 325 -8.32 3.51 -4.10
C SER A 325 -7.50 4.79 -4.15
N GLY A 326 -6.64 5.05 -3.15
CA GLY A 326 -5.66 6.13 -3.21
C GLY A 326 -4.66 5.99 -4.38
N THR A 327 -4.26 4.77 -4.73
CA THR A 327 -3.52 4.52 -6.00
C THR A 327 -4.27 5.01 -7.24
N GLN A 328 -5.61 4.90 -7.27
CA GLN A 328 -6.42 5.47 -8.36
C GLN A 328 -6.46 6.99 -8.29
N SER A 329 -6.59 7.58 -7.10
CA SER A 329 -6.48 9.03 -6.89
C SER A 329 -5.14 9.56 -7.40
N ALA A 330 -4.03 8.92 -7.04
CA ALA A 330 -2.69 9.24 -7.52
C ALA A 330 -2.57 9.15 -9.05
N SER A 331 -3.15 8.10 -9.66
CA SER A 331 -3.22 7.95 -11.12
C SER A 331 -4.04 9.07 -11.76
N ASN A 332 -5.18 9.45 -11.17
CA ASN A 332 -6.03 10.53 -11.70
C ASN A 332 -5.31 11.87 -11.64
N ILE A 333 -4.63 12.18 -10.54
CA ILE A 333 -3.83 13.40 -10.41
C ILE A 333 -2.75 13.43 -11.49
N ARG A 334 -2.01 12.32 -11.64
CA ARG A 334 -0.86 12.25 -12.56
C ARG A 334 -1.26 12.36 -14.03
N PHE A 335 -2.26 11.59 -14.45
CA PHE A 335 -2.53 11.38 -15.87
C PHE A 335 -3.74 12.15 -16.38
N LEU A 336 -4.67 12.53 -15.50
CA LEU A 336 -5.91 13.20 -15.86
C LEU A 336 -6.03 14.61 -15.26
N ALA A 337 -5.04 15.01 -14.45
CA ALA A 337 -5.05 16.23 -13.66
C ALA A 337 -6.27 16.38 -12.73
N LYS A 338 -7.01 15.29 -12.46
CA LYS A 338 -8.20 15.29 -11.60
C LYS A 338 -7.80 15.00 -10.14
N PRO A 339 -8.17 15.85 -9.17
CA PRO A 339 -9.04 17.04 -9.25
C PRO A 339 -8.27 18.38 -9.37
N CYS A 340 -6.97 18.33 -9.63
CA CYS A 340 -6.03 19.43 -9.44
C CYS A 340 -6.03 20.55 -10.47
N ALA A 341 -6.72 20.41 -11.61
CA ALA A 341 -6.73 21.43 -12.66
C ALA A 341 -8.12 21.64 -13.28
N PRO A 342 -8.46 22.88 -13.68
CA PRO A 342 -9.59 23.13 -14.59
C PRO A 342 -9.40 22.35 -15.89
N GLY A 343 -10.48 21.74 -16.40
CA GLY A 343 -10.42 20.90 -17.61
C GLY A 343 -9.79 19.53 -17.40
N ALA A 344 -9.63 19.09 -16.14
CA ALA A 344 -9.26 17.72 -15.81
C ALA A 344 -10.18 16.70 -16.50
N LEU A 345 -9.61 15.57 -16.91
CA LEU A 345 -10.33 14.52 -17.61
C LEU A 345 -11.03 13.59 -16.62
N GLU A 346 -12.21 13.11 -17.01
CA GLU A 346 -12.91 12.08 -16.25
C GLU A 346 -12.25 10.70 -16.45
N PRO A 347 -12.11 9.88 -15.39
CA PRO A 347 -11.44 8.59 -15.48
C PRO A 347 -12.34 7.50 -16.06
N ALA A 348 -11.87 6.81 -17.11
CA ALA A 348 -12.56 5.73 -17.82
C ALA A 348 -12.99 4.56 -16.90
N ARG A 349 -14.27 4.22 -16.89
CA ARG A 349 -14.90 3.17 -16.09
C ARG A 349 -15.08 1.88 -16.89
N ALA A 350 -15.44 0.79 -16.19
CA ALA A 350 -15.76 -0.48 -16.83
C ALA A 350 -16.85 -0.36 -17.92
N THR A 351 -17.81 0.56 -17.72
CA THR A 351 -18.88 0.86 -18.68
C THR A 351 -18.41 1.55 -19.96
N ASP A 352 -17.22 2.13 -19.96
CA ASP A 352 -16.65 2.83 -21.11
C ASP A 352 -15.84 1.90 -22.02
N GLY A 353 -15.75 0.61 -21.67
CA GLY A 353 -14.99 -0.39 -22.43
C GLY A 353 -15.62 -0.74 -23.77
N THR A 354 -14.77 -1.13 -24.72
CA THR A 354 -15.11 -1.62 -26.07
C THR A 354 -14.47 -2.98 -26.33
N SER A 355 -14.60 -3.52 -27.53
CA SER A 355 -13.94 -4.77 -27.93
C SER A 355 -12.41 -4.64 -28.06
N THR A 356 -11.89 -3.43 -28.29
CA THR A 356 -10.45 -3.16 -28.42
C THR A 356 -9.87 -2.44 -27.21
N ALA A 357 -10.71 -1.84 -26.37
CA ALA A 357 -10.32 -1.15 -25.14
C ALA A 357 -11.09 -1.72 -23.95
N VAL A 358 -10.48 -2.66 -23.23
CA VAL A 358 -11.12 -3.30 -22.07
C VAL A 358 -10.76 -2.54 -20.81
N VAL A 359 -11.74 -2.12 -20.01
CA VAL A 359 -11.51 -1.47 -18.71
C VAL A 359 -11.98 -2.40 -17.59
N THR A 360 -11.09 -2.67 -16.64
CA THR A 360 -11.42 -3.46 -15.43
C THR A 360 -11.11 -2.67 -14.17
N GLU A 361 -12.00 -2.72 -13.18
CA GLU A 361 -11.81 -2.07 -11.88
C GLU A 361 -11.43 -3.09 -10.81
N GLN A 362 -10.22 -2.95 -10.27
CA GLN A 362 -9.60 -3.91 -9.36
C GLN A 362 -9.65 -3.39 -7.92
N SER A 363 -10.07 -4.23 -6.97
CA SER A 363 -10.16 -3.86 -5.55
C SER A 363 -8.79 -3.70 -4.89
N SER A 364 -7.76 -4.38 -5.40
CA SER A 364 -6.41 -4.42 -4.84
C SER A 364 -5.31 -4.36 -5.92
N THR A 365 -4.08 -4.09 -5.49
CA THR A 365 -2.89 -4.17 -6.36
C THR A 365 -2.68 -5.59 -6.91
N GLY A 366 -3.04 -6.63 -6.15
CA GLY A 366 -3.00 -8.02 -6.61
C GLY A 366 -3.95 -8.29 -7.78
N GLY A 367 -5.13 -7.65 -7.78
CA GLY A 367 -6.07 -7.68 -8.90
C GLY A 367 -5.49 -7.07 -10.17
N VAL A 368 -4.81 -5.92 -10.06
CA VAL A 368 -4.11 -5.27 -11.18
C VAL A 368 -3.03 -6.20 -11.74
N LYS A 369 -2.16 -6.76 -10.90
CA LYS A 369 -1.11 -7.72 -11.34
C LYS A 369 -1.71 -8.94 -12.04
N THR A 370 -2.82 -9.47 -11.50
CA THR A 370 -3.54 -10.59 -12.10
C THR A 370 -4.06 -10.25 -13.50
N ALA A 371 -4.66 -9.07 -13.68
CA ALA A 371 -5.12 -8.60 -14.97
C ALA A 371 -3.97 -8.45 -15.98
N LEU A 372 -2.83 -7.88 -15.57
CA LEU A 372 -1.63 -7.78 -16.41
C LEU A 372 -1.08 -9.16 -16.80
N ASN A 373 -1.01 -10.10 -15.85
CA ASN A 373 -0.58 -11.48 -16.08
C ASN A 373 -1.49 -12.22 -17.07
N THR A 374 -2.81 -12.05 -16.92
CA THR A 374 -3.80 -12.62 -17.82
C THR A 374 -3.65 -12.06 -19.24
N ALA A 375 -3.47 -10.75 -19.37
CA ALA A 375 -3.24 -10.13 -20.67
C ALA A 375 -1.95 -10.63 -21.33
N THR A 376 -0.84 -10.78 -20.59
CA THR A 376 0.38 -11.42 -21.12
C THR A 376 0.09 -12.84 -21.61
N GLY A 377 -0.66 -13.64 -20.84
CA GLY A 377 -1.06 -14.99 -21.25
C GLY A 377 -1.91 -15.02 -22.53
N ALA A 378 -2.69 -13.97 -22.78
CA ALA A 378 -3.49 -13.79 -23.98
C ALA A 378 -2.75 -13.08 -25.14
N GLY A 379 -1.47 -12.71 -24.95
CA GLY A 379 -0.72 -11.93 -25.94
C GLY A 379 -1.24 -10.50 -26.17
N GLN A 380 -1.98 -9.95 -25.20
CA GLN A 380 -2.63 -8.64 -25.29
C GLN A 380 -1.83 -7.55 -24.60
N PHE A 381 -2.10 -6.30 -24.98
CA PHE A 381 -1.57 -5.14 -24.28
C PHE A 381 -2.38 -4.87 -23.03
N ALA A 382 -1.71 -4.57 -21.93
CA ALA A 382 -2.34 -4.14 -20.71
C ALA A 382 -1.45 -3.18 -19.93
N LEU A 383 -2.08 -2.27 -19.18
CA LEU A 383 -1.42 -1.29 -18.35
C LEU A 383 -2.27 -0.97 -17.12
N GLY A 384 -1.59 -0.62 -16.03
CA GLY A 384 -2.21 -0.17 -14.79
C GLY A 384 -1.19 0.49 -13.88
N VAL A 385 -1.65 1.24 -12.90
CA VAL A 385 -0.78 1.85 -11.88
C VAL A 385 -0.70 0.95 -10.66
N VAL A 386 0.51 0.73 -10.17
CA VAL A 386 0.79 0.03 -8.92
C VAL A 386 1.81 0.82 -8.09
N SER A 387 1.78 0.66 -6.77
CA SER A 387 2.78 1.24 -5.88
C SER A 387 4.13 0.53 -6.01
N MET A 388 5.22 1.27 -5.85
CA MET A 388 6.59 0.75 -5.99
C MET A 388 7.07 -0.09 -4.80
N GLU A 389 6.23 -0.32 -3.78
CA GLU A 389 6.49 -1.42 -2.83
C GLU A 389 6.47 -2.79 -3.54
N ASN A 390 5.81 -2.86 -4.70
CA ASN A 390 5.63 -4.07 -5.48
C ASN A 390 6.79 -4.25 -6.46
N THR A 391 7.62 -5.24 -6.21
CA THR A 391 8.66 -5.66 -7.16
C THR A 391 8.11 -6.73 -8.08
N PRO A 392 8.14 -6.56 -9.41
CA PRO A 392 7.91 -7.70 -10.30
C PRO A 392 9.03 -8.72 -10.05
N ALA A 393 8.68 -9.97 -9.78
CA ALA A 393 9.61 -11.08 -9.70
C ALA A 393 9.59 -11.82 -11.04
N PRO A 394 10.36 -11.36 -12.05
CA PRO A 394 10.20 -11.78 -13.42
C PRO A 394 10.60 -13.25 -13.56
N THR A 395 9.60 -14.10 -13.57
CA THR A 395 9.70 -15.51 -13.88
C THR A 395 8.60 -15.83 -14.87
N ALA A 396 8.81 -16.83 -15.71
CA ALA A 396 7.82 -17.22 -16.72
C ALA A 396 6.45 -17.64 -16.10
N THR A 397 6.38 -17.85 -14.79
CA THR A 397 5.22 -18.46 -14.10
C THR A 397 4.56 -17.60 -13.01
N ALA A 398 5.19 -16.53 -12.50
CA ALA A 398 4.63 -15.71 -11.41
C ALA A 398 4.25 -14.29 -11.86
N ASP A 399 5.24 -13.41 -12.08
CA ASP A 399 5.02 -12.04 -12.55
C ASP A 399 5.40 -11.92 -14.03
N ARG A 400 4.38 -11.69 -14.86
CA ARG A 400 4.44 -11.51 -16.31
C ARG A 400 4.09 -10.07 -16.70
N TRP A 401 4.63 -9.12 -15.94
CA TRP A 401 4.47 -7.67 -16.09
C TRP A 401 5.76 -6.96 -15.65
N ALA A 402 5.97 -5.74 -16.10
CA ALA A 402 7.13 -4.92 -15.73
C ALA A 402 6.79 -3.43 -15.69
N PHE A 403 7.60 -2.65 -14.95
CA PHE A 403 7.51 -1.20 -14.96
C PHE A 403 8.16 -0.59 -16.19
N VAL A 404 7.57 0.49 -16.72
CA VAL A 404 8.15 1.32 -17.78
C VAL A 404 8.68 2.64 -17.24
N LYS A 405 9.62 3.26 -17.96
CA LYS A 405 10.04 4.64 -17.66
C LYS A 405 8.92 5.61 -17.98
N LEU A 406 8.76 6.64 -17.16
CA LEU A 406 7.94 7.81 -17.47
C LEU A 406 8.87 8.99 -17.70
N ASN A 407 8.65 9.76 -18.77
CA ASN A 407 9.54 10.86 -19.16
C ASN A 407 11.02 10.43 -19.22
N ARG A 408 11.27 9.19 -19.65
CA ARG A 408 12.60 8.55 -19.71
C ARG A 408 13.30 8.31 -18.37
N VAL A 409 12.62 8.51 -17.25
CA VAL A 409 13.14 8.21 -15.91
C VAL A 409 12.55 6.89 -15.41
N SER A 410 13.42 6.01 -14.92
CA SER A 410 13.02 4.71 -14.37
C SER A 410 12.43 4.89 -12.98
N PRO A 411 11.27 4.29 -12.67
CA PRO A 411 10.78 4.28 -11.30
C PRO A 411 11.54 3.29 -10.40
N ASN A 412 12.32 2.38 -10.99
CA ASN A 412 12.95 1.25 -10.32
C ASN A 412 14.42 1.04 -10.75
N SER A 413 15.17 2.14 -10.90
CA SER A 413 16.61 2.11 -11.21
C SER A 413 17.44 1.49 -10.08
N ASP A 414 16.96 1.60 -8.84
CA ASP A 414 17.62 1.08 -7.65
C ASP A 414 16.83 -0.07 -7.00
N ALA A 415 17.50 -0.82 -6.11
CA ALA A 415 16.90 -1.99 -5.45
C ALA A 415 15.69 -1.63 -4.59
N GLN A 416 15.65 -0.40 -4.07
CA GLN A 416 14.60 0.17 -3.23
C GLN A 416 13.56 0.98 -4.02
N GLN A 417 13.70 1.15 -5.34
CA GLN A 417 12.68 1.77 -6.20
C GLN A 417 12.23 3.16 -5.75
N ARG A 418 13.17 3.98 -5.30
CA ARG A 418 12.90 5.31 -4.71
C ARG A 418 13.97 6.35 -5.00
N GLU A 419 15.14 5.97 -5.53
CA GLU A 419 16.27 6.90 -5.73
C GLU A 419 15.88 8.09 -6.60
N GLU A 420 15.31 7.85 -7.78
CA GLU A 420 14.88 8.90 -8.72
C GLU A 420 13.74 9.76 -8.16
N ALA A 421 12.86 9.16 -7.34
CA ALA A 421 11.79 9.90 -6.69
C ALA A 421 12.34 10.84 -5.60
N MET A 422 13.30 10.34 -4.81
CA MET A 422 13.99 11.11 -3.78
C MET A 422 14.83 12.24 -4.38
N ASP A 423 15.45 12.00 -5.53
CA ASP A 423 16.24 13.00 -6.25
C ASP A 423 15.38 14.02 -7.03
N GLY A 424 14.10 13.73 -7.23
CA GLY A 424 13.14 14.60 -7.90
C GLY A 424 13.12 14.48 -9.42
N SER A 425 13.88 13.55 -10.01
CA SER A 425 13.82 13.23 -11.44
C SER A 425 12.57 12.43 -11.81
N TYR A 426 12.03 11.66 -10.87
CA TYR A 426 10.76 10.94 -11.03
C TYR A 426 9.68 11.56 -10.13
N ASP A 427 8.61 12.11 -10.74
CA ASP A 427 7.61 12.93 -10.06
C ASP A 427 6.31 12.20 -9.71
N PHE A 428 6.19 10.92 -10.08
CA PHE A 428 4.98 10.13 -9.79
C PHE A 428 5.03 9.49 -8.41
N TRP A 429 5.00 10.35 -7.40
CA TRP A 429 4.88 10.02 -5.99
C TRP A 429 4.03 11.05 -5.27
N TYR A 430 3.36 10.64 -4.19
CA TYR A 430 2.52 11.50 -3.35
C TYR A 430 2.75 11.19 -1.87
N GLU A 431 2.38 12.13 -1.01
CA GLU A 431 2.53 11.98 0.44
C GLU A 431 1.29 11.32 1.05
N MET A 432 1.52 10.37 1.95
CA MET A 432 0.44 9.73 2.69
C MET A 432 -0.19 10.69 3.70
N ALA A 433 -1.45 10.45 4.01
CA ALA A 433 -2.18 11.14 5.07
C ALA A 433 -2.57 10.17 6.19
N ALA A 434 -2.53 10.63 7.43
CA ALA A 434 -3.02 9.90 8.59
C ALA A 434 -4.29 10.56 9.10
N PHE A 435 -5.37 9.78 9.20
CA PHE A 435 -6.67 10.22 9.66
C PHE A 435 -6.95 9.63 11.04
N THR A 436 -7.35 10.49 11.98
CA THR A 436 -7.89 10.08 13.28
C THR A 436 -9.34 10.49 13.36
N ALA A 437 -10.21 9.52 13.61
CA ALA A 437 -11.63 9.75 13.74
C ALA A 437 -11.95 10.64 14.95
N GLY A 438 -12.95 11.50 14.81
CA GLY A 438 -13.34 12.48 15.82
C GLY A 438 -14.80 12.87 15.69
N GLY A 439 -15.11 14.09 16.16
CA GLY A 439 -16.48 14.61 16.21
C GLY A 439 -17.37 13.85 17.20
N SER A 440 -18.67 14.13 17.15
CA SER A 440 -19.67 13.53 18.05
C SER A 440 -20.25 12.19 17.55
N VAL A 441 -20.05 11.87 16.27
CA VAL A 441 -20.69 10.71 15.63
C VAL A 441 -19.87 9.43 15.85
N SER A 442 -18.57 9.45 15.58
CA SER A 442 -17.73 8.25 15.62
C SER A 442 -16.30 8.58 16.04
N PRO A 443 -16.09 9.08 17.27
CA PRO A 443 -14.77 9.44 17.73
C PRO A 443 -13.87 8.22 17.88
N ALA A 444 -12.58 8.39 17.60
CA ALA A 444 -11.57 7.37 17.92
C ALA A 444 -11.51 7.09 19.42
N SER A 445 -11.12 5.87 19.78
CA SER A 445 -10.67 5.57 21.13
C SER A 445 -9.37 6.32 21.44
N ALA A 446 -9.13 6.62 22.72
CA ALA A 446 -7.87 7.25 23.14
C ALA A 446 -6.64 6.41 22.75
N SER A 447 -6.77 5.08 22.81
CA SER A 447 -5.73 4.14 22.39
C SER A 447 -5.51 4.15 20.88
N GLY A 448 -6.58 4.23 20.08
CA GLY A 448 -6.49 4.31 18.63
C GLY A 448 -5.84 5.60 18.16
N ALA A 449 -6.24 6.74 18.73
CA ALA A 449 -5.61 8.03 18.46
C ALA A 449 -4.12 8.03 18.82
N ALA A 450 -3.76 7.45 19.98
CA ALA A 450 -2.36 7.31 20.39
C ALA A 450 -1.55 6.42 19.43
N LEU A 451 -2.13 5.29 18.98
CA LEU A 451 -1.46 4.41 18.02
C LEU A 451 -1.23 5.12 16.68
N ILE A 452 -2.25 5.79 16.12
CA ILE A 452 -2.15 6.49 14.83
C ILE A 452 -1.06 7.56 14.90
N ALA A 453 -1.00 8.34 15.98
CA ALA A 453 0.04 9.34 16.19
C ALA A 453 1.44 8.72 16.27
N ALA A 454 1.61 7.64 17.05
CA ALA A 454 2.90 6.95 17.18
C ALA A 454 3.37 6.33 15.86
N VAL A 455 2.47 5.67 15.13
CA VAL A 455 2.74 5.10 13.80
C VAL A 455 3.12 6.19 12.80
N THR A 456 2.45 7.35 12.85
CA THR A 456 2.79 8.49 11.99
C THR A 456 4.23 8.95 12.21
N GLY A 457 4.71 8.95 13.46
CA GLY A 457 6.09 9.30 13.78
C GLY A 457 7.14 8.30 13.30
N THR A 458 6.79 7.02 13.15
CA THR A 458 7.75 5.95 12.78
C THR A 458 7.68 5.52 11.32
N LEU A 459 6.64 5.94 10.57
CA LEU A 459 6.46 5.57 9.15
C LEU A 459 7.69 5.90 8.27
N GLY A 460 8.38 7.01 8.58
CA GLY A 460 9.57 7.45 7.87
C GLY A 460 10.85 6.71 8.20
N GLU A 461 10.85 5.76 9.14
CA GLU A 461 12.01 4.91 9.48
C GLU A 461 12.11 3.66 8.60
N SER A 462 11.12 3.44 7.74
CA SER A 462 10.97 2.25 6.92
C SER A 462 12.03 2.17 5.81
N ASP A 463 12.66 1.00 5.66
CA ASP A 463 13.50 0.66 4.50
C ASP A 463 12.69 -0.02 3.38
N LEU A 464 11.39 0.31 3.26
CA LEU A 464 10.54 -0.27 2.24
C LEU A 464 10.76 0.35 0.87
N LYS A 465 10.57 -0.50 -0.14
CA LYS A 465 10.65 -0.09 -1.54
C LYS A 465 9.59 0.96 -1.86
N GLY A 466 9.98 1.98 -2.61
CA GLY A 466 9.08 3.07 -3.03
C GLY A 466 8.64 4.00 -1.90
N ILE A 467 9.07 3.77 -0.66
CA ILE A 467 8.73 4.59 0.51
C ILE A 467 9.96 5.38 0.95
N PHE A 468 9.79 6.66 1.21
CA PHE A 468 10.82 7.55 1.71
C PHE A 468 10.21 8.68 2.55
N ALA A 469 11.02 9.27 3.41
CA ALA A 469 10.66 10.46 4.16
C ALA A 469 10.89 11.73 3.32
N THR A 470 10.08 12.76 3.50
CA THR A 470 10.39 14.09 2.95
C THR A 470 11.17 14.94 3.97
N PRO A 471 11.81 16.05 3.56
CA PRO A 471 12.61 16.89 4.46
C PRO A 471 11.89 17.37 5.73
N VAL A 472 10.55 17.40 5.70
CA VAL A 472 9.70 17.86 6.81
C VAL A 472 9.13 16.71 7.66
N ALA A 473 9.44 15.45 7.36
CA ALA A 473 8.98 14.29 8.12
C ALA A 473 9.58 14.20 9.52
N GLY A 474 10.77 14.76 9.72
CA GLY A 474 11.51 14.64 10.98
C GLY A 474 11.96 13.21 11.31
N SER A 475 11.96 12.30 10.32
CA SER A 475 12.44 10.92 10.49
C SER A 475 13.93 10.79 10.17
N SER A 476 14.55 9.70 10.64
CA SER A 476 15.96 9.37 10.35
C SER A 476 16.14 8.45 9.14
N GLY A 477 15.07 8.11 8.43
CA GLY A 477 15.12 7.23 7.26
C GLY A 477 15.57 7.94 5.98
N PRO A 478 15.55 7.24 4.83
CA PRO A 478 15.91 7.81 3.54
C PRO A 478 15.05 9.05 3.22
N THR A 479 15.70 10.21 3.05
CA THR A 479 15.02 11.51 2.87
C THR A 479 15.15 12.04 1.45
N SER A 480 14.04 12.41 0.81
CA SER A 480 14.03 13.08 -0.49
C SER A 480 14.57 14.50 -0.43
N LYS A 481 14.91 15.08 -1.58
CA LYS A 481 15.29 16.50 -1.70
C LYS A 481 14.13 17.46 -1.55
N GLY A 482 12.90 17.01 -1.84
CA GLY A 482 11.71 17.86 -1.80
C GLY A 482 10.49 17.23 -1.12
N ALA A 483 9.47 18.04 -0.90
CA ALA A 483 8.22 17.68 -0.24
C ALA A 483 7.00 18.24 -0.99
N ARG A 484 5.84 17.61 -0.81
CA ARG A 484 4.54 18.12 -1.27
C ARG A 484 3.71 18.73 -0.14
N LEU A 485 4.21 18.74 1.09
CA LEU A 485 3.63 19.45 2.24
C LEU A 485 2.13 19.17 2.47
N GLY A 486 1.70 17.93 2.25
CA GLY A 486 0.31 17.49 2.41
C GLY A 486 -0.65 17.96 1.31
N ASN A 487 -0.14 18.36 0.15
CA ASN A 487 -0.95 18.79 -0.99
C ASN A 487 -0.48 18.08 -2.27
N SER A 488 -1.25 17.08 -2.70
CA SER A 488 -0.97 16.28 -3.88
C SER A 488 -1.13 17.07 -5.19
N CYS A 489 -1.85 18.20 -5.18
CA CYS A 489 -2.05 19.04 -6.36
C CYS A 489 -0.90 20.00 -6.65
N GLN A 490 0.01 20.23 -5.71
CA GLN A 490 1.20 21.04 -5.97
C GLN A 490 2.39 20.17 -6.41
N PRO A 491 3.27 20.69 -7.28
CA PRO A 491 4.58 20.09 -7.52
C PRO A 491 5.37 19.93 -6.21
N ALA A 492 6.30 18.99 -6.17
CA ALA A 492 7.22 18.89 -5.05
C ALA A 492 8.12 20.13 -5.00
N VAL A 493 8.21 20.76 -3.83
CA VAL A 493 9.10 21.89 -3.55
C VAL A 493 10.43 21.33 -3.06
N GLN A 494 11.53 21.75 -3.67
CA GLN A 494 12.90 21.37 -3.30
C GLN A 494 13.57 22.43 -2.45
#